data_AF-A0A2G9N6R3-F1
#
_entry.id   AF-A0A2G9N6R3-F1
#
_cell.length_a   1.000
_cell.length_b   1.000
_cell.length_c   1.000
_cell.angle_alpha   90.00
_cell.angle_beta   90.00
_cell.angle_gamma   90.00
#
_symmetry.space_group_name_H-M   'P 1'
#
loop_
_entity.id
_entity.type
_entity.pdbx_description
1 polymer ?
#
loop_
_entity_poly.entity_id
_entity_poly.type
_entity_poly.pdbx_seq_one_letter_code
_entity_poly.pdbx_strand_id
1 'polypeptide(L)'
;MAKGKVKESKAKPASKKRDNTLLYGIGVLILIVVIVLVMRSGKEAAGPADVDATSGQQTQTDNQVKEDTTLKGVTEELACSAGAAIGFKACNLLANGDVEVVVFHSISSVVEPLTLTGAQYYLYDENGEKLAEASQMGTVQPGQEAKYTLPLNGNPSAMKVEVRPVVNVDGVDKICVNQRVIVIPANSCK
;
A
#
# COMPACT_ATOMS: atom_id res chain seq x y z
N MET A 1 -75.78 18.35 -26.22
CA MET A 1 -74.99 19.30 -27.03
C MET A 1 -73.93 19.94 -26.14
N ALA A 2 -72.83 20.39 -26.75
CA ALA A 2 -71.63 21.05 -26.19
C ALA A 2 -70.47 20.13 -25.74
N LYS A 3 -69.53 19.98 -26.68
CA LYS A 3 -68.17 19.42 -26.58
C LYS A 3 -67.24 20.43 -25.91
N GLY A 4 -66.31 19.96 -25.06
CA GLY A 4 -65.31 20.80 -24.38
C GLY A 4 -63.90 20.20 -24.41
N LYS A 5 -63.20 20.46 -25.52
CA LYS A 5 -61.75 20.44 -25.84
C LYS A 5 -60.73 19.82 -24.84
N VAL A 6 -60.09 18.75 -25.32
CA VAL A 6 -58.76 18.25 -24.92
C VAL A 6 -57.68 19.26 -25.34
N LYS A 7 -56.73 19.58 -24.46
CA LYS A 7 -55.46 20.25 -24.82
C LYS A 7 -54.31 19.26 -24.70
N GLU A 8 -53.85 18.77 -25.84
CA GLU A 8 -52.52 18.18 -26.03
C GLU A 8 -51.44 19.20 -25.67
N SER A 9 -50.53 18.82 -24.77
CA SER A 9 -49.26 19.53 -24.57
C SER A 9 -48.18 18.81 -25.38
N LYS A 10 -47.77 19.44 -26.48
CA LYS A 10 -46.72 18.98 -27.38
C LYS A 10 -45.37 18.93 -26.64
N ALA A 11 -44.73 17.77 -26.67
CA ALA A 11 -43.33 17.58 -26.28
C ALA A 11 -42.39 18.36 -27.23
N LYS A 12 -41.47 19.14 -26.65
CA LYS A 12 -40.32 19.71 -27.37
C LYS A 12 -39.19 18.68 -27.41
N PRO A 13 -38.53 18.43 -28.55
CA PRO A 13 -37.32 17.62 -28.58
C PRO A 13 -36.13 18.42 -28.02
N ALA A 14 -35.42 17.83 -27.06
CA ALA A 14 -34.18 18.37 -26.52
C ALA A 14 -33.04 18.26 -27.56
N SER A 15 -32.39 19.40 -27.81
CA SER A 15 -31.19 19.53 -28.62
C SER A 15 -30.04 18.75 -27.98
N LYS A 16 -29.52 17.74 -28.69
CA LYS A 16 -28.40 16.91 -28.25
C LYS A 16 -27.09 17.64 -28.56
N LYS A 17 -26.51 18.30 -27.54
CA LYS A 17 -25.14 18.81 -27.57
C LYS A 17 -24.20 17.61 -27.78
N ARG A 18 -23.40 17.63 -28.85
CA ARG A 18 -22.34 16.62 -29.06
C ARG A 18 -21.14 17.05 -28.22
N ASP A 19 -20.88 16.33 -27.15
CA ASP A 19 -19.73 16.57 -26.27
C ASP A 19 -18.45 16.04 -26.93
N ASN A 20 -17.53 16.95 -27.23
CA ASN A 20 -16.22 16.69 -27.85
C ASN A 20 -15.18 16.06 -26.90
N THR A 21 -15.62 15.54 -25.75
CA THR A 21 -14.77 14.94 -24.71
C THR A 21 -14.06 13.67 -25.19
N LEU A 22 -14.62 12.97 -26.20
CA LEU A 22 -14.06 11.74 -26.72
C LEU A 22 -12.77 11.95 -27.54
N LEU A 23 -12.63 13.09 -28.24
CA LEU A 23 -11.43 13.37 -29.05
C LEU A 23 -10.21 13.69 -28.18
N TYR A 24 -10.40 14.33 -27.03
CA TYR A 24 -9.30 14.61 -26.09
C TYR A 24 -8.74 13.33 -25.46
N GLY A 25 -9.60 12.35 -25.15
CA GLY A 25 -9.16 11.06 -24.59
C GLY A 25 -8.27 10.25 -25.53
N ILE A 26 -8.58 10.24 -26.83
CA ILE A 26 -7.80 9.50 -27.85
C ILE A 26 -6.44 10.20 -28.09
N GLY A 27 -6.42 11.54 -28.12
CA GLY A 27 -5.18 12.30 -28.33
C GLY A 27 -4.15 12.10 -27.21
N VAL A 28 -4.59 12.07 -25.94
CA VAL A 28 -3.72 11.82 -24.78
C VAL A 28 -3.16 10.38 -24.80
N LEU A 29 -3.96 9.40 -25.21
CA LEU A 29 -3.56 8.00 -25.25
C LEU A 29 -2.48 7.75 -26.32
N ILE A 30 -2.60 8.38 -27.50
CA ILE A 30 -1.58 8.32 -28.55
C ILE A 30 -0.27 8.97 -28.07
N LEU A 31 -0.33 10.11 -27.38
CA LEU A 31 0.86 10.79 -26.85
C LEU A 31 1.62 9.91 -25.84
N ILE A 32 0.91 9.23 -24.93
CA ILE A 32 1.51 8.33 -23.94
C ILE A 32 2.21 7.15 -24.63
N VAL A 33 1.59 6.55 -25.65
CA VAL A 33 2.17 5.42 -26.40
C VAL A 33 3.46 5.84 -27.11
N VAL A 34 3.51 7.04 -27.70
CA VAL A 34 4.72 7.56 -28.35
C VAL A 34 5.85 7.79 -27.33
N ILE A 35 5.54 8.35 -26.15
CA ILE A 35 6.55 8.58 -25.09
C ILE A 35 7.14 7.24 -24.61
N VAL A 36 6.31 6.22 -24.39
CA VAL A 36 6.77 4.89 -23.96
C VAL A 36 7.64 4.21 -25.02
N LEU A 37 7.31 4.38 -26.31
CA LEU A 37 8.12 3.85 -27.41
C LEU A 37 9.48 4.56 -27.53
N VAL A 38 9.52 5.89 -27.40
CA VAL A 38 10.77 6.66 -27.48
C VAL A 38 11.69 6.35 -26.29
N MET A 39 11.15 6.11 -25.09
CA MET A 39 11.97 5.71 -23.94
C MET A 39 12.51 4.27 -24.02
N ARG A 40 11.96 3.40 -24.87
CA ARG A 40 12.50 2.05 -25.09
C ARG A 40 13.62 1.99 -26.14
N SER A 41 13.74 2.98 -27.02
CA SER A 41 14.75 2.99 -28.10
C SER A 41 16.05 3.71 -27.74
N GLY A 42 16.19 4.24 -26.51
CA GLY A 42 17.31 5.11 -26.12
C GLY A 42 18.43 4.45 -25.32
N LYS A 43 18.66 3.13 -25.40
CA LYS A 43 19.75 2.48 -24.65
C LYS A 43 20.56 1.51 -25.51
N GLU A 44 21.36 2.08 -26.41
CA GLU A 44 22.53 1.41 -26.98
C GLU A 44 23.77 2.28 -26.75
N ALA A 45 24.71 1.76 -25.95
CA ALA A 45 26.12 2.15 -25.96
C ALA A 45 26.95 1.08 -25.21
N ALA A 46 27.83 0.42 -25.98
CA ALA A 46 29.14 -0.20 -25.67
C ALA A 46 29.29 -1.07 -24.40
N GLY A 47 29.89 -2.26 -24.40
CA GLY A 47 30.89 -2.90 -25.27
C GLY A 47 31.21 -4.32 -24.74
N PRO A 48 32.28 -4.99 -25.22
CA PRO A 48 32.32 -6.45 -25.39
C PRO A 48 33.06 -7.20 -24.28
N ALA A 49 32.70 -8.47 -24.04
CA ALA A 49 33.61 -9.53 -23.60
C ALA A 49 32.95 -10.93 -23.71
N ASP A 50 33.62 -11.78 -24.49
CA ASP A 50 33.80 -13.22 -24.37
C ASP A 50 32.61 -14.19 -24.26
N VAL A 51 32.54 -15.04 -25.29
CA VAL A 51 31.77 -16.27 -25.38
C VAL A 51 32.57 -17.41 -24.74
N ASP A 52 32.06 -18.01 -23.66
CA ASP A 52 32.38 -19.40 -23.33
C ASP A 52 31.23 -20.10 -22.58
N ALA A 53 30.89 -21.27 -23.12
CA ALA A 53 30.30 -22.48 -22.54
C ALA A 53 29.17 -22.45 -21.48
N THR A 54 28.05 -23.06 -21.89
CA THR A 54 27.41 -24.21 -21.21
C THR A 54 26.68 -24.00 -19.88
N SER A 55 25.36 -24.20 -19.93
CA SER A 55 24.60 -25.18 -19.13
C SER A 55 23.33 -24.61 -18.49
N GLY A 56 22.20 -25.24 -18.80
CA GLY A 56 21.28 -25.72 -17.76
C GLY A 56 20.39 -24.72 -17.01
N GLN A 57 19.10 -24.82 -17.32
CA GLN A 57 17.96 -24.87 -16.40
C GLN A 57 17.41 -23.58 -15.75
N GLN A 58 16.14 -23.35 -16.13
CA GLN A 58 14.99 -22.98 -15.28
C GLN A 58 15.18 -21.78 -14.36
N THR A 59 14.92 -20.59 -14.89
CA THR A 59 14.50 -19.46 -14.07
C THR A 59 13.07 -19.70 -13.58
N GLN A 60 13.00 -20.17 -12.33
CA GLN A 60 11.82 -20.14 -11.49
C GLN A 60 11.36 -18.68 -11.33
N THR A 61 10.11 -18.40 -11.69
CA THR A 61 9.48 -17.09 -11.51
C THR A 61 9.26 -16.85 -10.02
N ASP A 62 10.26 -16.28 -9.34
CA ASP A 62 10.11 -15.77 -7.99
C ASP A 62 9.52 -14.36 -8.07
N ASN A 63 8.20 -14.26 -7.83
CA ASN A 63 7.52 -13.00 -7.58
C ASN A 63 7.90 -12.51 -6.17
N GLN A 64 9.15 -12.11 -5.97
CA GLN A 64 9.49 -11.26 -4.84
C GLN A 64 9.12 -9.83 -5.19
N VAL A 65 7.98 -9.39 -4.66
CA VAL A 65 7.73 -7.96 -4.44
C VAL A 65 8.86 -7.49 -3.53
N LYS A 66 9.84 -6.82 -4.13
CA LYS A 66 10.91 -6.13 -3.41
C LYS A 66 10.25 -4.94 -2.71
N GLU A 67 9.91 -5.13 -1.44
CA GLU A 67 9.34 -4.10 -0.57
C GLU A 67 10.42 -3.02 -0.34
N ASP A 68 10.24 -1.85 -0.95
CA ASP A 68 11.09 -0.68 -0.75
C ASP A 68 10.65 0.03 0.53
N THR A 69 11.13 -0.48 1.68
CA THR A 69 10.78 0.06 2.99
C THR A 69 11.50 1.40 3.22
N THR A 70 10.77 2.50 3.07
CA THR A 70 11.29 3.85 3.37
C THR A 70 10.93 4.26 4.79
N LEU A 71 11.90 4.73 5.58
CA LEU A 71 11.66 5.34 6.89
C LEU A 71 11.20 6.78 6.72
N LYS A 72 9.97 7.10 7.16
CA LYS A 72 9.39 8.45 7.15
C LYS A 72 8.93 8.80 8.57
N GLY A 73 8.96 10.08 8.94
CA GLY A 73 8.30 10.54 10.17
C GLY A 73 6.82 10.80 9.91
N VAL A 74 5.94 9.92 10.39
CA VAL A 74 4.48 10.14 10.39
C VAL A 74 4.05 10.49 11.83
N THR A 75 3.33 11.59 12.00
CA THR A 75 2.96 12.09 13.35
C THR A 75 1.48 12.43 13.48
N GLU A 76 0.74 12.52 12.38
CA GLU A 76 -0.70 12.77 12.43
C GLU A 76 -1.46 11.49 12.79
N GLU A 77 -2.47 11.64 13.65
CA GLU A 77 -3.27 10.53 14.16
C GLU A 77 -4.72 10.60 13.65
N LEU A 78 -5.33 9.44 13.43
CA LEU A 78 -6.73 9.31 13.05
C LEU A 78 -7.34 8.04 13.65
N ALA A 79 -8.62 8.10 14.04
CA ALA A 79 -9.40 6.90 14.29
C ALA A 79 -9.87 6.34 12.93
N CYS A 80 -9.31 5.20 12.52
CA CYS A 80 -9.61 4.57 11.25
C CYS A 80 -10.84 3.66 11.31
N SER A 81 -11.49 3.45 10.18
CA SER A 81 -12.52 2.42 10.06
C SER A 81 -11.90 1.02 10.18
N ALA A 82 -12.73 -0.01 10.32
CA ALA A 82 -12.26 -1.40 10.25
C ALA A 82 -11.74 -1.80 8.86
N GLY A 83 -11.84 -0.92 7.85
CA GLY A 83 -11.18 -1.08 6.56
C GLY A 83 -9.65 -0.97 6.62
N ALA A 84 -9.07 -0.41 7.70
CA ALA A 84 -7.61 -0.37 7.93
C ALA A 84 -7.14 -1.46 8.93
N ALA A 85 -7.96 -2.48 9.17
CA ALA A 85 -7.64 -3.51 10.15
C ALA A 85 -6.41 -4.32 9.74
N ILE A 86 -5.51 -4.50 10.70
CA ILE A 86 -4.34 -5.36 10.60
C ILE A 86 -4.43 -6.46 11.65
N GLY A 87 -3.87 -7.63 11.33
CA GLY A 87 -3.73 -8.73 12.27
C GLY A 87 -2.30 -9.23 12.32
N PHE A 88 -1.98 -9.90 13.42
CA PHE A 88 -0.70 -10.58 13.59
C PHE A 88 -0.71 -11.91 12.85
N LYS A 89 0.32 -12.18 12.05
CA LYS A 89 0.50 -13.49 11.41
C LYS A 89 1.65 -14.28 12.03
N ALA A 90 2.83 -13.67 12.11
CA ALA A 90 4.03 -14.33 12.58
C ALA A 90 5.04 -13.33 13.14
N CYS A 91 5.98 -13.86 13.91
CA CYS A 91 7.12 -13.12 14.38
C CYS A 91 8.37 -14.01 14.32
N ASN A 92 9.46 -13.49 13.75
CA ASN A 92 10.72 -14.20 13.60
C ASN A 92 11.85 -13.39 14.25
N LEU A 93 12.69 -14.06 15.06
CA LEU A 93 13.94 -13.46 15.53
C LEU A 93 14.99 -13.56 14.43
N LEU A 94 15.58 -12.42 14.06
CA LEU A 94 16.62 -12.36 13.04
C LEU A 94 18.00 -12.62 13.66
N ALA A 95 18.94 -13.09 12.84
CA ALA A 95 20.30 -13.43 13.29
C ALA A 95 21.08 -12.24 13.88
N ASN A 96 20.69 -11.00 13.55
CA ASN A 96 21.27 -9.78 14.08
C ASN A 96 20.63 -9.29 15.40
N GLY A 97 19.67 -10.06 15.95
CA GLY A 97 18.95 -9.72 17.18
C GLY A 97 17.72 -8.81 16.98
N ASP A 98 17.44 -8.38 15.75
CA ASP A 98 16.21 -7.68 15.42
C ASP A 98 15.05 -8.65 15.25
N VAL A 99 13.84 -8.11 15.16
CA VAL A 99 12.64 -8.92 15.02
C VAL A 99 11.89 -8.54 13.74
N GLU A 100 11.55 -9.54 12.94
CA GLU A 100 10.63 -9.39 11.81
C GLU A 100 9.21 -9.72 12.30
N VAL A 101 8.31 -8.73 12.22
CA VAL A 101 6.87 -8.94 12.47
C VAL A 101 6.16 -9.01 11.12
N VAL A 102 5.46 -10.11 10.90
CA VAL A 102 4.60 -10.30 9.73
C VAL A 102 3.17 -9.94 10.15
N VAL A 103 2.63 -8.90 9.54
CA VAL A 103 1.24 -8.51 9.70
C VAL A 103 0.47 -8.82 8.43
N PHE A 104 -0.82 -9.10 8.57
CA PHE A 104 -1.73 -9.22 7.43
C PHE A 104 -2.75 -8.09 7.46
N HIS A 105 -2.98 -7.46 6.32
CA HIS A 105 -4.06 -6.50 6.18
C HIS A 105 -5.39 -7.26 6.00
N SER A 106 -6.25 -7.18 7.01
CA SER A 106 -7.52 -7.91 7.07
C SER A 106 -8.53 -7.36 6.07
N ILE A 107 -9.18 -8.25 5.32
CA ILE A 107 -10.36 -7.90 4.52
C ILE A 107 -11.59 -8.09 5.39
N SER A 108 -12.34 -7.02 5.62
CA SER A 108 -13.64 -7.08 6.27
C SER A 108 -14.72 -6.95 5.21
N SER A 109 -15.71 -7.85 5.21
CA SER A 109 -16.83 -7.81 4.25
C SER A 109 -17.86 -6.72 4.55
N VAL A 110 -17.80 -6.12 5.74
CA VAL A 110 -18.77 -5.12 6.23
C VAL A 110 -18.31 -3.68 6.06
N VAL A 111 -17.09 -3.45 5.56
CA VAL A 111 -16.50 -2.13 5.37
C VAL A 111 -15.68 -2.13 4.08
N GLU A 112 -15.67 -1.00 3.37
CA GLU A 112 -14.77 -0.84 2.23
C GLU A 112 -13.31 -0.90 2.72
N PRO A 113 -12.48 -1.80 2.18
CA PRO A 113 -11.10 -1.96 2.65
C PRO A 113 -10.25 -0.78 2.17
N LEU A 114 -9.35 -0.31 3.03
CA LEU A 114 -8.47 0.82 2.77
C LEU A 114 -7.07 0.32 2.45
N THR A 115 -6.49 0.78 1.34
CA THR A 115 -5.06 0.54 1.09
C THR A 115 -4.21 1.17 2.19
N LEU A 116 -3.33 0.38 2.81
CA LEU A 116 -2.37 0.88 3.79
C LEU A 116 -1.16 1.46 3.06
N THR A 117 -0.61 2.56 3.56
CA THR A 117 0.62 3.17 3.04
C THR A 117 1.86 2.87 3.87
N GLY A 118 1.69 2.18 5.00
CA GLY A 118 2.79 1.69 5.82
C GLY A 118 2.33 1.28 7.22
N ALA A 119 3.28 1.25 8.14
CA ALA A 119 3.03 1.08 9.56
C ALA A 119 3.95 1.95 10.41
N GLN A 120 3.44 2.39 11.56
CA GLN A 120 4.20 2.98 12.64
C GLN A 120 4.44 1.92 13.70
N TYR A 121 5.67 1.75 14.16
CA TYR A 121 5.97 0.92 15.31
C TYR A 121 6.40 1.75 16.52
N TYR A 122 6.15 1.19 17.70
CA TYR A 122 6.54 1.70 18.99
C TYR A 122 7.16 0.57 19.80
N LEU A 123 8.32 0.84 20.40
CA LEU A 123 9.00 -0.06 21.33
C LEU A 123 8.76 0.42 22.75
N TYR A 124 8.44 -0.51 23.65
CA TYR A 124 8.22 -0.21 25.06
C TYR A 124 9.02 -1.15 25.96
N ASP A 125 9.42 -0.64 27.11
CA ASP A 125 10.01 -1.43 28.18
C ASP A 125 8.95 -2.23 28.98
N GLU A 126 9.37 -2.88 30.07
CA GLU A 126 8.47 -3.63 30.96
C GLU A 126 7.46 -2.76 31.71
N ASN A 127 7.80 -1.50 31.96
CA ASN A 127 6.96 -0.53 32.68
C ASN A 127 5.96 0.16 31.74
N GLY A 128 6.11 -0.02 30.42
CA GLY A 128 5.32 0.63 29.39
C GLY A 128 5.83 2.01 28.97
N GLU A 129 7.06 2.37 29.34
CA GLU A 129 7.74 3.56 28.83
C GLU A 129 8.13 3.36 27.36
N LYS A 130 7.86 4.36 26.51
CA LYS A 130 8.21 4.32 25.09
C LYS A 130 9.72 4.53 24.94
N LEU A 131 10.41 3.54 24.38
CA LEU A 131 11.85 3.56 24.13
C LEU A 131 12.19 4.13 22.75
N ALA A 132 11.42 3.75 21.73
CA ALA A 132 11.67 4.17 20.35
C ALA A 132 10.39 4.09 19.51
N GLU A 133 10.40 4.79 18.37
CA GLU A 133 9.34 4.73 17.37
C GLU A 133 9.89 5.07 15.98
N ALA A 134 9.34 4.45 14.93
CA ALA A 134 9.55 4.91 13.55
C ALA A 134 8.43 4.40 12.63
N SER A 135 8.25 5.05 11.47
CA SER A 135 7.37 4.56 10.41
C SER A 135 8.15 3.79 9.36
N GLN A 136 7.62 2.65 8.93
CA GLN A 136 8.06 1.89 7.78
C GLN A 136 6.99 2.01 6.69
N MET A 137 7.30 2.72 5.62
CA MET A 137 6.37 3.01 4.53
C MET A 137 6.44 1.94 3.44
N GLY A 138 5.28 1.58 2.91
CA GLY A 138 5.10 0.53 1.92
C GLY A 138 3.61 0.31 1.68
N THR A 139 3.20 0.20 0.41
CA THR A 139 1.79 -0.01 0.09
C THR A 139 1.39 -1.46 0.36
N VAL A 140 0.38 -1.67 1.21
CA VAL A 140 -0.16 -3.01 1.52
C VAL A 140 -1.60 -3.06 1.07
N GLN A 141 -1.88 -3.92 0.08
CA GLN A 141 -3.23 -4.10 -0.42
C GLN A 141 -4.07 -4.96 0.53
N PRO A 142 -5.41 -4.83 0.51
CA PRO A 142 -6.30 -5.67 1.30
C PRO A 142 -6.05 -7.17 1.03
N GLY A 143 -5.91 -7.95 2.10
CA GLY A 143 -5.62 -9.38 2.05
C GLY A 143 -4.16 -9.73 1.79
N GLN A 144 -3.27 -8.75 1.70
CA GLN A 144 -1.83 -8.96 1.60
C GLN A 144 -1.15 -8.91 2.97
N GLU A 145 0.08 -9.42 2.99
CA GLU A 145 0.97 -9.36 4.13
C GLU A 145 2.06 -8.32 3.92
N ALA A 146 2.56 -7.81 5.03
CA ALA A 146 3.73 -6.94 5.07
C ALA A 146 4.66 -7.41 6.18
N LYS A 147 5.96 -7.19 5.96
CA LYS A 147 7.00 -7.57 6.91
C LYS A 147 7.69 -6.32 7.43
N TYR A 148 7.71 -6.16 8.74
CA TYR A 148 8.36 -5.03 9.39
C TYR A 148 9.51 -5.51 10.25
N THR A 149 10.71 -5.04 9.93
CA THR A 149 11.92 -5.32 10.72
C THR A 149 12.06 -4.26 11.80
N LEU A 150 12.10 -4.71 13.05
CA LEU A 150 12.09 -3.86 14.23
C LEU A 150 13.45 -3.91 14.93
N PRO A 151 14.08 -2.75 15.19
CA PRO A 151 15.46 -2.68 15.67
C PRO A 151 15.57 -2.96 17.17
N LEU A 152 15.24 -4.19 17.61
CA LEU A 152 15.33 -4.60 19.01
C LEU A 152 16.78 -4.71 19.49
N ASN A 153 17.74 -5.01 18.62
CA ASN A 153 19.14 -5.09 19.02
C ASN A 153 19.68 -3.73 19.52
N GLY A 154 19.20 -2.64 18.92
CA GLY A 154 19.49 -1.28 19.38
C GLY A 154 18.73 -0.86 20.65
N ASN A 155 17.76 -1.66 21.10
CA ASN A 155 16.86 -1.37 22.21
C ASN A 155 16.73 -2.61 23.13
N PRO A 156 17.79 -3.03 23.83
CA PRO A 156 17.80 -4.30 24.58
C PRO A 156 16.79 -4.35 25.74
N SER A 157 16.32 -3.20 26.22
CA SER A 157 15.26 -3.10 27.24
C SER A 157 13.85 -3.23 26.67
N ALA A 158 13.67 -3.30 25.35
CA ALA A 158 12.36 -3.40 24.72
C ALA A 158 11.75 -4.79 24.95
N MET A 159 10.60 -4.82 25.64
CA MET A 159 9.85 -6.05 25.94
C MET A 159 8.54 -6.15 25.17
N LYS A 160 8.06 -5.04 24.62
CA LYS A 160 6.78 -4.97 23.90
C LYS A 160 6.92 -4.10 22.65
N VAL A 161 6.33 -4.58 21.57
CA VAL A 161 6.18 -3.85 20.31
C VAL A 161 4.71 -3.59 20.08
N GLU A 162 4.37 -2.37 19.69
CA GLU A 162 3.09 -2.04 19.10
C GLU A 162 3.29 -1.62 17.64
N VAL A 163 2.52 -2.21 16.73
CA VAL A 163 2.49 -1.85 15.32
C VAL A 163 1.11 -1.29 15.01
N ARG A 164 1.04 -0.09 14.42
CA ARG A 164 -0.18 0.57 13.98
C ARG A 164 -0.12 0.81 12.48
N PRO A 165 -1.22 0.60 11.73
CA PRO A 165 -1.22 0.88 10.30
C PRO A 165 -1.19 2.39 10.04
N VAL A 166 -0.60 2.75 8.90
CA VAL A 166 -0.60 4.09 8.35
C VAL A 166 -1.45 4.09 7.07
N VAL A 167 -2.31 5.08 6.94
CA VAL A 167 -3.17 5.28 5.77
C VAL A 167 -2.97 6.69 5.22
N ASN A 168 -3.15 6.86 3.91
CA ASN A 168 -3.16 8.18 3.30
C ASN A 168 -4.60 8.70 3.20
N VAL A 169 -4.86 9.83 3.85
CA VAL A 169 -6.16 10.51 3.81
C VAL A 169 -5.92 11.91 3.28
N ASP A 170 -6.55 12.23 2.15
CA ASP A 170 -6.44 13.53 1.48
C ASP A 170 -4.99 13.96 1.20
N GLY A 171 -4.11 13.00 0.83
CA GLY A 171 -2.70 13.25 0.54
C GLY A 171 -1.79 13.23 1.76
N VAL A 172 -2.33 13.04 2.97
CA VAL A 172 -1.59 13.06 4.23
C VAL A 172 -1.57 11.67 4.86
N ASP A 173 -0.37 11.18 5.20
CA ASP A 173 -0.21 9.93 5.93
C ASP A 173 -0.59 10.12 7.39
N LYS A 174 -1.47 9.26 7.92
CA LYS A 174 -1.96 9.29 9.30
C LYS A 174 -1.89 7.91 9.93
N ILE A 175 -1.58 7.88 11.23
CA ILE A 175 -1.52 6.67 12.04
C ILE A 175 -2.92 6.32 12.54
N CYS A 176 -3.34 5.08 12.30
CA CYS A 176 -4.61 4.55 12.80
C CYS A 176 -4.50 4.18 14.29
N VAL A 177 -4.97 5.04 15.19
CA VAL A 177 -4.77 4.85 16.65
C VAL A 177 -5.63 3.74 17.27
N ASN A 178 -6.73 3.38 16.62
CA ASN A 178 -7.67 2.36 17.07
C ASN A 178 -7.45 0.98 16.40
N GLN A 179 -6.42 0.85 15.56
CA GLN A 179 -6.01 -0.40 14.93
C GLN A 179 -4.57 -0.69 15.35
N ARG A 180 -4.32 -1.84 15.98
CA ARG A 180 -2.97 -2.18 16.44
C ARG A 180 -2.75 -3.67 16.55
N VAL A 181 -1.50 -4.07 16.33
CA VAL A 181 -0.96 -5.36 16.70
C VAL A 181 0.02 -5.13 17.84
N ILE A 182 -0.08 -5.95 18.89
CA ILE A 182 0.88 -5.93 20.01
C ILE A 182 1.62 -7.27 19.99
N VAL A 183 2.95 -7.20 20.02
CA VAL A 183 3.84 -8.35 20.02
C VAL A 183 4.73 -8.27 21.25
N ILE A 184 4.88 -9.39 21.96
CA ILE A 184 5.85 -9.54 23.05
C ILE A 184 6.94 -10.46 22.53
N PRO A 185 8.10 -9.94 22.09
CA PRO A 185 9.06 -10.73 21.34
C PRO A 185 9.49 -12.04 22.00
N ALA A 186 9.74 -11.99 23.31
CA ALA A 186 10.11 -13.17 24.09
C ALA A 186 9.08 -14.32 24.07
N ASN A 187 7.80 -14.00 23.84
CA ASN A 187 6.70 -14.99 23.84
C ASN A 187 6.20 -15.31 22.43
N SER A 188 6.27 -14.34 21.53
CA SER A 188 5.64 -14.39 20.21
C SER A 188 6.61 -14.76 19.08
N CYS A 189 7.91 -14.55 19.26
CA CYS A 189 8.94 -14.75 18.23
C CYS A 189 9.79 -15.97 18.62
N LYS A 190 9.82 -16.99 17.77
CA LYS A 190 10.55 -18.23 18.00
C LYS A 190 11.33 -18.63 16.75
#